data_AF-W2SGZ1-F1
#
_entry.id   AF-W2SGZ1-F1
#
_cell.length_a   1.000
_cell.length_b   1.000
_cell.length_c   1.000
_cell.angle_alpha   90.00
_cell.angle_beta   90.00
_cell.angle_gamma   90.00
#
_symmetry.space_group_name_H-M   'P 1'
#
loop_
_entity.id
_entity.type
_entity.pdbx_description
1 polymer ?
#
loop_
_entity_poly.entity_id
_entity_poly.type
_entity_poly.pdbx_seq_one_letter_code
_entity_poly.pdbx_strand_id
1 'polypeptide(L)'
;MSMDFVKAIGCPRCAASTVKELPNRAVAFLFSTVKAPAFVVRPPERGGIRFQLMGLIEVVSIENNGETPIGSMEIHIDASMKMRMTSRAVRGRVNLETIRFITRSPQYLVQEELDDASFLSREILQRMVNDILKQGIPIPVHPLFKLQKPNLKLGERTMLLETNFQLNQNLIRQLTGEKLA
;
A
#
# COMPACT_ATOMS: atom_id res chain seq x y z
N MET A 1 8.84 10.41 7.45
CA MET A 1 7.91 9.51 8.15
C MET A 1 8.31 8.11 7.74
N SER A 2 9.18 7.46 8.53
CA SER A 2 9.60 6.07 8.27
C SER A 2 8.45 5.15 8.67
N MET A 3 8.04 4.25 7.78
CA MET A 3 7.13 3.16 8.13
C MET A 3 7.99 1.90 8.24
N ASP A 4 8.51 1.65 9.44
CA ASP A 4 9.30 0.44 9.73
C ASP A 4 8.32 -0.74 9.89
N PHE A 5 8.15 -1.52 8.82
CA PHE A 5 7.42 -2.79 8.87
C PHE A 5 8.39 -3.91 9.22
N VAL A 6 8.61 -4.15 10.51
CA VAL A 6 9.35 -5.32 10.98
C VAL A 6 8.37 -6.49 11.07
N LYS A 7 8.41 -7.40 10.08
CA LYS A 7 7.73 -8.69 10.17
C LYS A 7 8.77 -9.79 10.18
N ALA A 8 8.99 -10.38 11.35
CA ALA A 8 9.75 -11.62 11.47
C ALA A 8 8.94 -12.74 10.81
N ILE A 9 9.37 -13.17 9.62
CA ILE A 9 8.78 -14.32 8.95
C ILE A 9 9.77 -15.46 9.14
N GLY A 10 9.43 -16.42 10.00
CA GLY A 10 10.11 -17.71 10.02
C GLY A 10 9.95 -18.32 8.62
N CYS A 11 11.05 -18.41 7.87
CA CYS A 11 11.06 -18.82 6.48
C CYS A 11 11.55 -20.27 6.38
N PRO A 12 10.65 -21.29 6.34
CA PRO A 12 11.07 -22.69 6.23
C PRO A 12 11.61 -23.06 4.84
N ARG A 13 11.56 -22.16 3.85
CA ARG A 13 12.05 -22.36 2.48
C ARG A 13 12.53 -21.03 1.87
N CYS A 14 13.62 -20.50 2.40
CA CYS A 14 14.32 -19.41 1.73
C CYS A 14 15.25 -19.99 0.64
N ALA A 15 15.65 -19.13 -0.30
CA ALA A 15 16.57 -19.39 -1.42
C ALA A 15 17.65 -20.44 -1.11
N ALA A 16 17.90 -21.35 -2.06
CA ALA A 16 18.84 -22.47 -1.93
C ALA A 16 20.28 -22.00 -1.66
N SER A 17 20.63 -20.78 -2.09
CA SER A 17 21.89 -20.11 -1.80
C SER A 17 22.01 -19.70 -0.32
N THR A 18 20.98 -19.05 0.23
CA THR A 18 20.95 -18.62 1.64
C THR A 18 20.87 -19.79 2.62
N VAL A 19 20.20 -20.90 2.24
CA VAL A 19 20.10 -22.12 3.06
C VAL A 19 21.44 -22.85 3.19
N LYS A 20 22.33 -22.74 2.20
CA LYS A 20 23.66 -23.35 2.25
C LYS A 20 24.60 -22.66 3.23
N GLU A 21 24.50 -21.35 3.38
CA GLU A 21 25.38 -20.56 4.25
C GLU A 21 24.76 -20.28 5.64
N LEU A 22 23.44 -20.29 5.77
CA LEU A 22 22.72 -19.94 7.02
C LEU A 22 21.52 -20.89 7.28
N PRO A 23 21.74 -22.18 7.57
CA PRO A 23 20.65 -23.11 7.86
C PRO A 23 19.94 -22.76 9.18
N ASN A 24 18.61 -22.79 9.17
CA ASN A 24 17.74 -22.66 10.35
C ASN A 24 17.88 -21.37 11.16
N ARG A 25 18.30 -20.25 10.55
CA ARG A 25 18.29 -18.94 11.22
C ARG A 25 17.01 -18.16 10.89
N ALA A 26 16.50 -17.44 11.87
CA ALA A 26 15.43 -16.47 11.62
C ALA A 26 16.01 -15.30 10.83
N VAL A 27 15.25 -14.80 9.85
CA VAL A 27 15.64 -13.64 9.05
C VAL A 27 14.60 -12.54 9.22
N ALA A 28 15.05 -11.29 9.29
CA ALA A 28 14.21 -10.12 9.19
C ALA A 28 14.50 -9.36 7.90
N PHE A 29 13.44 -8.78 7.35
CA PHE A 29 13.49 -7.89 6.21
C PHE A 29 13.17 -6.48 6.70
N LEU A 30 14.12 -5.56 6.57
CA LEU A 30 13.92 -4.15 6.87
C LEU A 30 13.68 -3.40 5.57
N PHE A 31 12.51 -2.78 5.45
CA PHE A 31 12.13 -2.02 4.27
C PHE A 31 12.36 -0.52 4.51
N SER A 32 13.03 0.14 3.58
CA SER A 32 13.16 1.60 3.53
C SER A 32 12.89 2.11 2.11
N THR A 33 12.49 3.38 1.98
CA THR A 33 12.26 3.99 0.67
C THR A 33 13.52 4.71 0.18
N VAL A 34 14.03 4.35 -1.00
CA VAL A 34 15.18 5.05 -1.63
C VAL A 34 14.75 6.42 -2.13
N LYS A 35 13.53 6.52 -2.66
CA LYS A 35 12.91 7.76 -3.12
C LYS A 35 11.49 7.85 -2.56
N ALA A 36 11.02 9.09 -2.36
CA ALA A 36 9.63 9.34 -2.01
C ALA A 36 8.69 8.64 -3.02
N PRO A 37 7.68 7.87 -2.54
CA PRO A 37 6.71 7.22 -3.41
C PRO A 37 5.98 8.25 -4.27
N ALA A 38 5.82 7.97 -5.56
CA ALA A 38 5.13 8.85 -6.49
C ALA A 38 3.67 8.41 -6.65
N PHE A 39 2.74 9.33 -6.41
CA PHE A 39 1.32 9.15 -6.68
C PHE A 39 0.89 10.17 -7.74
N VAL A 40 0.64 9.68 -8.95
CA VAL A 40 0.35 10.52 -10.11
C VAL A 40 -1.10 10.33 -10.51
N VAL A 41 -1.87 11.41 -10.44
CA VAL A 41 -3.27 11.44 -10.89
C VAL A 41 -3.36 12.07 -12.26
N ARG A 42 -3.98 11.35 -13.19
CA ARG A 42 -4.32 11.82 -14.54
C ARG A 42 -5.76 11.46 -14.89
N PRO A 43 -6.32 12.07 -15.94
CA PRO A 43 -7.59 11.63 -16.50
C PRO A 43 -7.56 10.13 -16.87
N PRO A 44 -8.70 9.42 -16.83
CA PRO A 44 -8.76 7.97 -17.11
C PRO A 44 -8.16 7.60 -18.47
N GLU A 45 -8.36 8.46 -19.48
CA GLU A 45 -7.84 8.31 -20.85
C GLU A 45 -6.31 8.32 -20.93
N ARG A 46 -5.63 8.98 -19.97
CA ARG A 46 -4.18 9.13 -19.91
C ARG A 46 -3.50 8.24 -18.87
N GLY A 47 -4.22 7.23 -18.39
CA GLY A 47 -3.69 6.22 -17.47
C GLY A 47 -4.14 6.35 -16.02
N GLY A 48 -5.11 7.22 -15.72
CA GLY A 48 -5.77 7.27 -14.41
C GLY A 48 -4.81 7.57 -13.25
N ILE A 49 -4.95 6.83 -12.15
CA ILE A 49 -4.07 6.94 -10.99
C ILE A 49 -2.94 5.91 -11.10
N ARG A 50 -1.69 6.38 -11.02
CA ARG A 50 -0.50 5.53 -11.00
C ARG A 50 0.28 5.74 -9.70
N PHE A 51 0.80 4.64 -9.18
CA PHE A 51 1.65 4.58 -8.01
C PHE A 51 3.00 3.96 -8.39
N GLN A 52 4.09 4.62 -8.01
CA GLN A 52 5.45 4.14 -8.26
C GLN A 52 6.26 4.21 -6.96
N LEU A 53 6.99 3.14 -6.65
CA LEU A 53 7.79 3.02 -5.45
C LEU A 53 9.14 2.39 -5.77
N MET A 54 10.20 2.99 -5.25
CA MET A 54 11.54 2.41 -5.22
C MET A 54 11.99 2.32 -3.76
N GLY A 55 12.19 1.10 -3.29
CA GLY A 55 12.60 0.80 -1.92
C GLY A 55 13.87 -0.04 -1.87
N LEU A 56 14.50 -0.05 -0.71
CA LEU A 56 15.61 -0.91 -0.35
C LEU A 56 15.11 -1.87 0.75
N ILE A 57 15.40 -3.14 0.58
CA ILE A 57 15.14 -4.19 1.55
C ILE A 57 16.48 -4.70 2.03
N GLU A 58 16.76 -4.52 3.31
CA GLU A 58 17.91 -5.10 3.99
C GLU A 58 17.50 -6.41 4.65
N VAL A 59 18.31 -7.44 4.46
CA VAL A 59 18.08 -8.76 5.03
C VAL A 59 19.06 -8.95 6.18
N VAL A 60 18.54 -9.16 7.39
CA VAL A 60 19.35 -9.42 8.58
C VAL A 60 19.04 -10.81 9.13
N SER A 61 20.08 -11.51 9.57
CA SER A 61 19.94 -12.73 10.37
C SER A 61 19.69 -12.32 11.81
N ILE A 62 18.71 -12.97 12.44
CA ILE A 62 18.43 -12.81 13.86
C ILE A 62 19.07 -13.99 14.57
N GLU A 63 20.17 -13.72 15.28
CA GLU A 63 20.87 -14.68 16.13
C GLU A 63 20.69 -14.29 17.61
N ASN A 64 20.91 -15.24 18.52
CA ASN A 64 20.81 -15.00 19.96
C ASN A 64 21.73 -13.88 20.47
N ASN A 65 22.78 -13.54 19.72
CA ASN A 65 23.76 -12.50 20.05
C ASN A 65 23.55 -11.17 19.31
N GLY A 66 22.50 -11.02 18.50
CA GLY A 66 22.18 -9.78 17.79
C GLY A 66 21.83 -9.98 16.32
N GLU A 67 21.66 -8.86 15.61
CA GLU A 67 21.29 -8.83 14.20
C GLU A 67 22.56 -8.71 13.33
N THR A 68 22.73 -9.64 12.38
CA THR A 68 23.84 -9.62 11.42
C THR A 68 23.33 -9.36 10.01
N PRO A 69 23.81 -8.32 9.30
CA PRO A 69 23.36 -8.05 7.93
C PRO A 69 23.88 -9.12 6.98
N ILE A 70 22.95 -9.74 6.23
CA ILE A 70 23.23 -10.79 5.23
C ILE A 70 23.42 -10.15 3.85
N GLY A 71 22.54 -9.21 3.51
CA GLY A 71 22.57 -8.58 2.19
C GLY A 71 21.43 -7.61 1.98
N SER A 72 21.38 -7.03 0.79
CA SER A 72 20.31 -6.09 0.43
C SER A 72 19.82 -6.29 -1.00
N MET A 73 18.57 -5.90 -1.23
CA MET A 73 17.93 -5.89 -2.54
C MET A 73 17.08 -4.63 -2.68
N GLU A 74 16.95 -4.10 -3.89
CA GLU A 74 15.97 -3.07 -4.20
C GLU A 74 14.63 -3.69 -4.59
N ILE A 75 13.54 -2.99 -4.30
CA ILE A 75 12.20 -3.33 -4.76
C ILE A 75 11.66 -2.17 -5.59
N HIS A 76 11.27 -2.48 -6.83
CA HIS A 76 10.67 -1.54 -7.76
C HIS A 76 9.22 -1.97 -7.99
N ILE A 77 8.29 -1.06 -7.71
CA ILE A 77 6.85 -1.31 -7.85
C ILE A 77 6.23 -0.25 -8.76
N ASP A 78 5.52 -0.72 -9.77
CA ASP A 78 4.60 0.08 -10.57
C ASP A 78 3.19 -0.50 -10.45
N ALA A 79 2.23 0.37 -10.13
CA ALA A 79 0.85 -0.03 -9.93
C ALA A 79 -0.13 1.00 -10.49
N SER A 80 -1.28 0.52 -10.99
CA SER A 80 -2.42 1.35 -11.32
C SER A 80 -3.49 1.23 -10.24
N MET A 81 -4.20 2.33 -10.00
CA MET A 81 -5.23 2.40 -8.96
C MET A 81 -6.55 2.88 -9.54
N LYS A 82 -7.64 2.27 -9.06
CA LYS A 82 -9.00 2.73 -9.31
C LYS A 82 -9.62 3.12 -7.98
N MET A 83 -10.05 4.37 -7.88
CA MET A 83 -10.75 4.87 -6.69
C MET A 83 -12.24 5.00 -6.96
N ARG A 84 -13.05 4.74 -5.95
CA ARG A 84 -14.49 4.92 -5.97
C ARG A 84 -14.94 5.60 -4.69
N MET A 85 -15.75 6.64 -4.84
CA MET A 85 -16.36 7.31 -3.71
C MET A 85 -17.65 6.60 -3.29
N THR A 86 -17.84 6.43 -1.99
CA THR A 86 -19.11 6.06 -1.36
C THR A 86 -19.59 7.24 -0.50
N SER A 87 -20.78 7.13 0.09
CA SER A 87 -21.34 8.22 0.91
C SER A 87 -20.59 8.47 2.22
N ARG A 88 -19.66 7.59 2.61
CA ARG A 88 -18.91 7.67 3.88
C ARG A 88 -17.40 7.61 3.71
N ALA A 89 -16.91 6.98 2.64
CA ALA A 89 -15.50 6.73 2.45
C ALA A 89 -15.11 6.69 0.96
N VAL A 90 -13.86 7.02 0.67
CA VAL A 90 -13.22 6.77 -0.62
C VAL A 90 -12.52 5.42 -0.54
N ARG A 91 -12.90 4.48 -1.40
CA ARG A 91 -12.30 3.15 -1.48
C ARG A 91 -11.41 3.04 -2.70
N GLY A 92 -10.26 2.42 -2.53
CA GLY A 92 -9.30 2.15 -3.61
C GLY A 92 -9.26 0.67 -3.97
N ARG A 93 -8.91 0.38 -5.22
CA ARG A 93 -8.44 -0.92 -5.67
C ARG A 93 -7.15 -0.71 -6.45
N VAL A 94 -6.10 -1.40 -6.02
CA VAL A 94 -4.78 -1.43 -6.67
C VAL A 94 -4.70 -2.65 -7.58
N ASN A 95 -4.10 -2.42 -8.74
CA ASN A 95 -3.61 -3.44 -9.65
C ASN A 95 -2.09 -3.27 -9.76
N LEU A 96 -1.33 -4.24 -9.25
CA LEU A 96 0.13 -4.24 -9.35
C LEU A 96 0.53 -4.69 -10.75
N GLU A 97 1.13 -3.77 -11.51
CA GLU A 97 1.52 -4.02 -12.89
C GLU A 97 2.87 -4.73 -12.94
N THR A 98 3.85 -4.18 -12.22
CA THR A 98 5.21 -4.72 -12.15
C THR A 98 5.72 -4.68 -10.71
N ILE A 99 6.34 -5.78 -10.29
CA ILE A 99 7.16 -5.87 -9.09
C ILE A 99 8.47 -6.49 -9.53
N ARG A 100 9.58 -5.84 -9.21
CA ARG A 100 10.92 -6.37 -9.48
C ARG A 100 11.77 -6.23 -8.25
N PHE A 101 12.53 -7.27 -7.97
CA PHE A 101 13.59 -7.24 -6.97
C PHE A 101 14.93 -7.16 -7.69
N ILE A 102 15.84 -6.29 -7.25
CA ILE A 102 17.17 -6.17 -7.84
C ILE A 102 18.18 -6.43 -6.74
N THR A 103 18.98 -7.49 -6.87
CA THR A 103 19.99 -7.79 -5.86
C THR A 103 21.08 -6.72 -5.82
N ARG A 104 21.48 -6.30 -4.61
CA ARG A 104 22.73 -5.55 -4.37
C ARG A 104 23.82 -6.43 -3.77
N SER A 105 23.49 -7.68 -3.42
CA SER A 105 24.38 -8.63 -2.74
C SER A 105 24.26 -10.01 -3.40
N PRO A 106 24.80 -10.19 -4.62
CA PRO A 106 24.58 -11.39 -5.44
C PRO A 106 25.20 -12.67 -4.86
N GLN A 107 26.08 -12.54 -3.86
CA GLN A 107 26.70 -13.66 -3.15
C GLN A 107 25.65 -14.45 -2.33
N TYR A 108 24.72 -13.74 -1.70
CA TYR A 108 23.71 -14.32 -0.80
C TYR A 108 22.30 -14.31 -1.38
N LEU A 109 22.03 -13.39 -2.31
CA LEU A 109 20.73 -13.15 -2.93
C LEU A 109 20.87 -13.23 -4.45
N VAL A 110 20.62 -14.41 -5.00
CA VAL A 110 20.73 -14.66 -6.44
C VAL A 110 19.54 -14.03 -7.17
N GLN A 111 19.80 -13.34 -8.27
CA GLN A 111 18.76 -12.61 -9.01
C GLN A 111 17.65 -13.53 -9.53
N GLU A 112 17.99 -14.73 -9.99
CA GLU A 112 17.00 -15.72 -10.47
C GLU A 112 15.99 -16.10 -9.37
N GLU A 113 16.46 -16.33 -8.15
CA GLU A 113 15.58 -16.66 -7.01
C GLU A 113 14.71 -15.45 -6.61
N LEU A 114 15.24 -14.24 -6.74
CA LEU A 114 14.48 -13.01 -6.51
C LEU A 114 13.43 -12.77 -7.61
N ASP A 115 13.71 -13.12 -8.86
CA ASP A 115 12.77 -13.02 -9.96
C ASP A 115 11.58 -13.98 -9.75
N ASP A 116 11.84 -15.21 -9.33
CA ASP A 116 10.80 -16.17 -8.94
C ASP A 116 9.97 -15.65 -7.75
N ALA A 117 10.65 -15.11 -6.73
CA ALA A 117 9.99 -14.50 -5.57
C ALA A 117 9.12 -13.30 -5.98
N SER A 118 9.54 -12.50 -6.96
CA SER A 118 8.78 -11.37 -7.48
C SER A 118 7.47 -11.82 -8.13
N PHE A 119 7.52 -12.92 -8.88
CA PHE A 119 6.35 -13.50 -9.53
C PHE A 119 5.35 -14.04 -8.51
N LEU A 120 5.83 -14.80 -7.52
CA LEU A 120 5.00 -15.40 -6.47
C LEU A 120 4.39 -14.35 -5.54
N SER A 121 5.15 -13.31 -5.21
CA SER A 121 4.73 -12.29 -4.25
C SER A 121 3.71 -11.30 -4.81
N ARG A 122 3.61 -11.12 -6.13
CA ARG A 122 2.70 -10.15 -6.77
C ARG A 122 1.24 -10.32 -6.35
N GLU A 123 0.73 -11.54 -6.43
CA GLU A 123 -0.67 -11.85 -6.08
C GLU A 123 -0.95 -11.59 -4.59
N ILE A 124 -0.02 -12.00 -3.73
CA ILE A 124 -0.13 -11.88 -2.28
C ILE A 124 -0.06 -10.41 -1.86
N LEU A 125 0.92 -9.65 -2.37
CA LEU A 125 1.07 -8.22 -2.13
C LEU A 125 -0.16 -7.45 -2.63
N GLN A 126 -0.66 -7.78 -3.81
CA GLN A 126 -1.87 -7.18 -4.35
C GLN A 126 -3.08 -7.39 -3.44
N ARG A 127 -3.26 -8.62 -2.95
CA ARG A 127 -4.36 -8.93 -2.04
C ARG A 127 -4.23 -8.16 -0.73
N MET A 128 -3.04 -8.17 -0.11
CA MET A 128 -2.78 -7.45 1.15
C MET A 128 -3.06 -5.94 1.02
N VAL A 129 -2.55 -5.30 -0.04
CA VAL A 129 -2.78 -3.87 -0.27
C VAL A 129 -4.26 -3.58 -0.55
N ASN A 130 -4.92 -4.44 -1.33
CA ASN A 130 -6.34 -4.28 -1.60
C ASN A 130 -7.20 -4.45 -0.35
N ASP A 131 -6.84 -5.34 0.57
CA ASP A 131 -7.55 -5.52 1.83
C ASP A 131 -7.43 -4.27 2.72
N ILE A 132 -6.27 -3.60 2.72
CA ILE A 132 -6.08 -2.30 3.39
C ILE A 132 -6.93 -1.22 2.72
N LEU A 133 -6.84 -1.07 1.40
CA LEU A 133 -7.57 -0.03 0.66
C LEU A 133 -9.09 -0.24 0.60
N LYS A 134 -9.55 -1.47 0.85
CA LYS A 134 -10.97 -1.82 0.95
C LYS A 134 -11.64 -1.19 2.17
N GLN A 135 -10.90 -0.99 3.27
CA GLN A 135 -11.40 -0.26 4.44
C GLN A 135 -11.81 1.17 4.03
N GLY A 136 -11.00 1.75 3.14
CA GLY A 136 -11.22 3.08 2.57
C GLY A 136 -10.85 4.19 3.53
N ILE A 137 -10.74 5.40 2.99
CA ILE A 137 -10.44 6.61 3.74
C ILE A 137 -11.77 7.32 4.04
N PRO A 138 -12.14 7.55 5.31
CA PRO A 138 -13.40 8.20 5.65
C PRO A 138 -13.41 9.65 5.15
N ILE A 139 -14.55 10.10 4.63
CA ILE A 139 -14.75 11.48 4.20
C ILE A 139 -15.23 12.27 5.43
N PRO A 140 -14.59 13.39 5.79
CA PRO A 140 -15.01 14.22 6.90
C PRO A 140 -16.31 14.97 6.55
N VAL A 141 -17.44 14.31 6.73
CA VAL A 141 -18.78 14.88 6.48
C VAL A 141 -19.49 15.05 7.81
N HIS A 142 -20.02 16.24 8.07
CA HIS A 142 -20.81 16.50 9.27
C HIS A 142 -22.09 15.62 9.26
N PRO A 143 -22.53 15.04 10.39
CA PRO A 143 -23.70 14.15 10.45
C PRO A 143 -25.02 14.76 9.93
N LEU A 144 -25.10 16.08 9.86
CA LEU A 144 -26.21 16.82 9.27
C LEU A 144 -26.35 16.57 7.77
N PHE A 145 -25.27 16.21 7.09
CA PHE A 145 -25.24 16.02 5.65
C PHE A 145 -25.10 14.54 5.32
N LYS A 146 -25.99 14.08 4.45
CA LYS A 146 -25.91 12.78 3.80
C LYS A 146 -25.49 12.98 2.35
N LEU A 147 -24.34 12.42 1.99
CA LEU A 147 -23.87 12.44 0.60
C LEU A 147 -24.79 11.59 -0.29
N GLN A 148 -25.29 12.18 -1.35
CA GLN A 148 -26.08 11.55 -2.39
C GLN A 148 -25.33 11.57 -3.72
N LYS A 149 -25.43 10.45 -4.44
CA LYS A 149 -24.79 10.22 -5.74
C LYS A 149 -23.33 10.69 -5.77
N PRO A 150 -22.48 10.22 -4.84
CA PRO A 150 -21.08 10.60 -4.82
C PRO A 150 -20.40 10.13 -6.12
N ASN A 151 -19.74 11.05 -6.79
CA ASN A 151 -18.97 10.83 -8.01
C ASN A 151 -17.53 11.31 -7.81
N LEU A 152 -16.58 10.57 -8.38
CA LEU A 152 -15.16 10.90 -8.32
C LEU A 152 -14.66 11.06 -9.75
N LYS A 153 -14.22 12.26 -10.10
CA LYS A 153 -13.60 12.55 -11.39
C LYS A 153 -12.10 12.77 -11.21
N LEU A 154 -11.32 12.23 -12.14
CA LEU A 154 -9.87 12.40 -12.18
C LEU A 154 -9.53 13.44 -13.23
N GLY A 155 -8.85 14.50 -12.81
CA GLY A 155 -8.28 15.52 -13.68
C GLY A 155 -6.76 15.41 -13.76
N GLU A 156 -6.13 16.37 -14.42
CA GLU A 156 -4.67 16.50 -14.39
C GLU A 156 -4.23 16.89 -12.98
N ARG A 157 -3.49 16.01 -12.32
CA ARG A 157 -2.97 16.17 -10.94
C ARG A 157 -4.04 16.48 -9.88
N THR A 158 -5.30 16.20 -10.18
CA THR A 158 -6.44 16.59 -9.33
C THR A 158 -7.45 15.47 -9.24
N MET A 159 -8.06 15.33 -8.07
CA MET A 159 -9.20 14.45 -7.83
C MET A 159 -10.37 15.32 -7.39
N LEU A 160 -11.43 15.33 -8.20
CA LEU A 160 -12.64 16.10 -7.94
C LEU A 160 -13.72 15.18 -7.37
N LEU A 161 -14.15 15.51 -6.14
CA LEU A 161 -15.24 14.83 -5.46
C LEU A 161 -16.51 15.65 -5.69
N GLU A 162 -17.45 15.11 -6.47
CA GLU A 162 -18.74 15.72 -6.74
C GLU A 162 -19.84 14.94 -6.02
N THR A 163 -20.72 15.61 -5.29
CA THR A 163 -21.83 14.93 -4.62
C THR A 163 -22.94 15.93 -4.31
N ASN A 164 -24.18 15.44 -4.31
CA ASN A 164 -25.31 16.19 -3.81
C ASN A 164 -25.41 15.98 -2.29
N PHE A 165 -25.85 16.99 -1.55
CA PHE A 165 -26.05 16.87 -0.11
C PHE A 165 -27.53 16.82 0.21
N GLN A 166 -27.92 15.88 1.07
CA GLN A 166 -29.23 15.85 1.68
C GLN A 166 -29.10 16.16 3.17
N LEU A 167 -29.90 17.11 3.64
CA LEU A 167 -29.90 17.49 5.05
C LEU A 167 -30.77 16.53 5.86
N ASN A 168 -30.27 16.13 7.03
CA ASN A 168 -31.00 15.25 7.94
C ASN A 168 -32.03 16.06 8.75
N GLN A 169 -33.27 16.07 8.28
CA GLN A 169 -34.36 16.85 8.90
C GLN A 169 -34.61 16.51 10.37
N ASN A 170 -34.36 15.27 10.81
CA ASN A 170 -34.55 14.87 12.19
C ASN A 170 -33.55 15.59 13.12
N LEU A 171 -32.29 15.65 12.70
CA LEU A 171 -31.25 16.38 13.42
C LEU A 171 -31.48 17.89 13.39
N ILE A 172 -31.95 18.46 12.27
CA ILE A 172 -32.33 19.88 12.22
C ILE A 172 -33.43 20.16 13.23
N ARG A 173 -34.49 19.34 13.26
CA ARG A 173 -35.62 19.51 14.18
C ARG A 173 -35.19 19.43 15.64
N GLN A 174 -34.23 18.57 15.98
CA GLN A 174 -33.66 18.52 17.33
C GLN A 174 -32.90 19.83 17.65
N LEU A 175 -32.04 20.28 16.74
CA LEU A 175 -31.25 21.51 16.91
C LEU A 175 -32.09 22.79 16.95
N THR A 176 -33.22 22.83 16.23
CA THR A 176 -34.12 23.99 16.23
C THR A 176 -35.21 23.90 17.31
N GLY A 177 -35.60 22.69 17.73
CA GLY A 177 -36.58 22.45 18.78
C GLY A 177 -36.06 22.78 20.19
N GLU A 178 -34.76 22.57 20.45
CA GLU A 178 -34.13 22.98 21.73
C GLU A 178 -34.05 24.49 21.94
N LYS A 179 -34.20 25.31 20.89
CA LYS A 179 -34.19 26.78 21.00
C LYS A 179 -35.55 27.42 21.26
N LEU A 180 -36.62 26.62 21.35
CA LEU A 180 -38.00 27.11 21.52
C LEU A 180 -38.61 26.72 22.88
N ALA A 181 -37.78 26.30 23.85
CA ALA A 181 -38.16 26.05 25.23
C ALA A 181 -37.52 27.10 26.17
#